data_AF-R4WZ62-F1
#
_entry.id   AF-R4WZ62-F1
#
_cell.length_a   1.000
_cell.length_b   1.000
_cell.length_c   1.000
_cell.angle_alpha   90.00
_cell.angle_beta   90.00
_cell.angle_gamma   90.00
#
_symmetry.space_group_name_H-M   'P 1'
#
loop_
_entity.id
_entity.type
_entity.pdbx_description
1 polymer ?
#
loop_
_entity_poly.entity_id
_entity_poly.type
_entity_poly.pdbx_seq_one_letter_code
_entity_poly.pdbx_strand_id
1 'polypeptide(L)'
;MFFLVMMATPVIAAASTVTGVMAESQFTDNVQISVRSSNGKVIEAFCDMAHRSLCKDAWFVADKDDVRHLKKSMIGRKVTLRYEAEKAGSRLEGPDPDDVFNFVKDLRFPK
;
A
#
# COMPACT_ATOMS: atom_id res chain seq x y z
N MET A 1 -30.06 -7.42 -37.34
CA MET A 1 -28.77 -7.69 -36.70
C MET A 1 -28.60 -6.67 -35.58
N PHE A 2 -29.02 -7.00 -34.35
CA PHE A 2 -28.97 -6.09 -33.21
C PHE A 2 -27.59 -6.18 -32.55
N PHE A 3 -26.79 -5.13 -32.65
CA PHE A 3 -25.54 -5.00 -31.90
C PHE A 3 -25.88 -4.57 -30.47
N LEU A 4 -25.71 -5.47 -29.51
CA LEU A 4 -25.80 -5.16 -28.08
C LEU A 4 -24.47 -4.52 -27.65
N VAL A 5 -24.46 -3.21 -27.43
CA VAL A 5 -23.29 -2.50 -26.88
C VAL A 5 -23.24 -2.77 -25.39
N MET A 6 -22.32 -3.64 -24.97
CA MET A 6 -22.04 -3.91 -23.56
C MET A 6 -21.23 -2.74 -23.00
N MET A 7 -21.90 -1.78 -22.35
CA MET A 7 -21.21 -0.72 -21.62
C MET A 7 -20.58 -1.32 -20.37
N ALA A 8 -19.26 -1.55 -20.40
CA ALA A 8 -18.48 -1.91 -19.22
C ALA A 8 -18.43 -0.69 -18.30
N THR A 9 -19.26 -0.68 -17.25
CA THR A 9 -19.13 0.30 -16.18
C THR A 9 -17.82 0.04 -15.44
N PRO A 10 -16.93 1.05 -15.31
CA PRO A 10 -15.71 0.88 -14.54
C PRO A 10 -16.10 0.60 -13.08
N VAL A 11 -15.71 -0.57 -12.58
CA VAL A 11 -15.76 -0.86 -11.14
C VAL A 11 -14.69 0.01 -10.51
N ILE A 12 -15.09 1.19 -10.04
CA ILE A 12 -14.23 2.02 -9.19
C ILE A 12 -14.10 1.24 -7.88
N ALA A 13 -12.95 0.61 -7.66
CA ALA A 13 -12.68 -0.09 -6.42
C ALA A 13 -12.72 0.93 -5.26
N ALA A 14 -13.63 0.74 -4.31
CA ALA A 14 -13.71 1.64 -3.18
C ALA A 14 -12.47 1.49 -2.29
N ALA A 15 -11.84 2.61 -1.93
CA ALA A 15 -10.75 2.62 -0.98
C ALA A 15 -11.21 2.02 0.36
N SER A 16 -10.45 1.02 0.84
CA SER A 16 -10.65 0.35 2.12
C SER A 16 -9.90 1.08 3.23
N THR A 17 -10.40 0.98 4.47
CA THR A 17 -9.76 1.59 5.64
C THR A 17 -9.57 0.55 6.75
N VAL A 18 -8.41 0.56 7.39
CA VAL A 18 -8.09 -0.27 8.54
C VAL A 18 -7.41 0.56 9.63
N THR A 19 -7.84 0.35 10.88
CA THR A 19 -7.14 0.87 12.06
C THR A 19 -6.47 -0.28 12.78
N GLY A 20 -5.22 -0.07 13.17
CA GLY A 20 -4.42 -1.10 13.80
C GLY A 20 -3.11 -0.54 14.32
N VAL A 21 -2.11 -1.40 14.40
CA VAL A 21 -0.73 -1.01 14.70
C VAL A 21 0.16 -1.27 13.50
N MET A 22 1.13 -0.40 13.28
CA MET A 22 2.18 -0.64 12.29
C MET A 22 2.89 -1.95 12.63
N ALA A 23 2.95 -2.85 11.66
CA ALA A 23 3.67 -4.10 11.73
C ALA A 23 4.98 -3.99 10.96
N GLU A 24 5.87 -4.93 11.22
CA GLU A 24 7.03 -5.16 10.36
C GLU A 24 6.53 -5.61 8.99
N SER A 25 7.07 -5.00 7.93
CA SER A 25 6.76 -5.37 6.54
C SER A 25 7.75 -6.41 6.03
N GLN A 26 7.38 -7.13 4.99
CA GLN A 26 8.30 -8.02 4.30
C GLN A 26 9.40 -7.22 3.59
N PHE A 27 10.58 -7.83 3.47
CA PHE A 27 11.74 -7.24 2.79
C PHE A 27 11.53 -7.35 1.29
N THR A 28 11.15 -6.26 0.64
CA THR A 28 10.96 -6.20 -0.82
C THR A 28 11.67 -4.97 -1.39
N ASP A 29 12.04 -5.03 -2.66
CA ASP A 29 12.64 -3.88 -3.38
C ASP A 29 11.68 -2.68 -3.44
N ASN A 30 10.38 -2.93 -3.25
CA ASN A 30 9.33 -1.93 -3.21
C ASN A 30 9.01 -1.51 -1.76
N VAL A 31 8.67 -0.23 -1.56
CA VAL A 31 8.34 0.30 -0.23
C VAL A 31 6.92 -0.12 0.16
N GLN A 32 6.76 -0.72 1.35
CA GLN A 32 5.47 -1.26 1.81
C GLN A 32 5.15 -0.87 3.27
N ILE A 33 3.88 -0.59 3.53
CA ILE A 33 3.30 -0.42 4.87
C ILE A 33 2.50 -1.67 5.23
N SER A 34 2.77 -2.19 6.42
CA SER A 34 2.01 -3.28 7.02
C SER A 34 1.26 -2.79 8.25
N VAL A 35 -0.03 -3.07 8.34
CA VAL A 35 -0.87 -2.75 9.51
C VAL A 35 -1.54 -4.01 10.02
N ARG A 36 -1.30 -4.33 11.29
CA ARG A 36 -2.01 -5.42 11.98
C ARG A 36 -3.26 -4.85 12.64
N SER A 37 -4.43 -5.29 12.19
CA SER A 37 -5.72 -4.93 12.79
C SER A 37 -5.97 -5.65 14.12
N SER A 38 -6.98 -5.20 14.86
CA SER A 38 -7.37 -5.75 16.17
C SER A 38 -7.77 -7.23 16.13
N ASN A 39 -8.23 -7.74 14.98
CA ASN A 39 -8.54 -9.15 14.76
C ASN A 39 -7.32 -9.99 14.33
N GLY A 40 -6.11 -9.42 14.35
CA GLY A 40 -4.87 -10.11 14.00
C GLY A 40 -4.56 -10.18 12.51
N LYS A 41 -5.45 -9.75 11.62
CA LYS A 41 -5.18 -9.68 10.18
C LYS A 41 -4.08 -8.65 9.89
N VAL A 42 -3.12 -9.00 9.03
CA VAL A 42 -2.13 -8.06 8.51
C VAL A 42 -2.58 -7.59 7.14
N ILE A 43 -2.61 -6.27 6.97
CA ILE A 43 -2.91 -5.61 5.69
C ILE A 43 -1.60 -5.00 5.22
N GLU A 44 -1.19 -5.44 4.03
CA GLU A 44 -0.02 -4.97 3.33
C GLU A 44 -0.45 -4.04 2.19
N ALA A 45 0.19 -2.88 2.07
CA ALA A 45 -0.04 -1.92 0.99
C ALA A 45 1.25 -1.22 0.56
N PHE A 46 1.46 -1.10 -0.75
CA PHE A 46 2.64 -0.47 -1.34
C PHE A 46 2.55 1.05 -1.34
N CYS A 47 3.70 1.68 -1.18
CA CYS A 47 3.91 3.10 -1.32
C CYS A 47 4.39 3.40 -2.74
N ASP A 48 3.58 4.12 -3.52
CA ASP A 48 3.97 4.61 -4.85
C ASP A 48 4.90 5.83 -4.74
N MET A 49 6.16 5.57 -4.37
CA MET A 49 7.12 6.63 -4.06
C MET A 49 7.39 7.56 -5.26
N ALA A 50 7.15 7.09 -6.49
CA ALA A 50 7.36 7.85 -7.71
C ALA A 50 6.19 8.80 -8.06
N HIS A 51 4.94 8.47 -7.70
CA HIS A 51 3.77 9.24 -8.14
C HIS A 51 2.95 9.83 -6.98
N ARG A 52 3.63 10.44 -6.00
CA ARG A 52 3.02 11.17 -4.85
C ARG A 52 2.46 10.25 -3.76
N SER A 53 3.22 9.23 -3.37
CA SER A 53 2.92 8.51 -2.14
C SER A 53 2.82 9.45 -0.94
N LEU A 54 1.83 9.20 -0.08
CA LEU A 54 1.71 9.84 1.22
C LEU A 54 2.66 9.19 2.25
N CYS A 55 3.37 8.14 1.86
CA CYS A 55 4.45 7.59 2.65
C CYS A 55 5.62 8.57 2.71
N LYS A 56 6.03 8.92 3.92
CA LYS A 56 7.14 9.86 4.12
C LYS A 56 8.45 9.09 4.21
N ASP A 57 9.47 9.54 3.49
CA ASP A 57 10.82 8.96 3.56
C ASP A 57 11.35 8.88 5.00
N ALA A 58 10.99 9.85 5.85
CA ALA A 58 11.37 9.88 7.26
C ALA A 58 10.90 8.66 8.08
N TRP A 59 9.96 7.87 7.59
CA TRP A 59 9.50 6.63 8.24
C TRP A 59 10.38 5.43 7.93
N PHE A 60 11.25 5.55 6.92
CA PHE A 60 12.07 4.47 6.42
C PHE A 60 13.56 4.72 6.67
N VAL A 61 14.33 3.64 6.68
CA VAL A 61 15.78 3.64 6.73
C VAL A 61 16.26 2.66 5.66
N ALA A 62 17.21 3.09 4.82
CA ALA A 62 17.82 2.19 3.85
C ALA A 62 18.85 1.30 4.55
N ASP A 63 18.97 0.05 4.14
CA ASP A 63 20.10 -0.80 4.52
C ASP A 63 21.31 -0.57 3.59
N LYS A 64 22.29 -1.47 3.68
CA LYS A 64 23.53 -1.42 2.90
C LYS A 64 23.35 -1.65 1.40
N ASP A 65 22.21 -2.21 1.00
CA ASP A 65 21.87 -2.55 -0.39
C ASP A 65 20.78 -1.58 -0.93
N ASP A 66 20.61 -0.43 -0.28
CA ASP A 66 19.61 0.61 -0.57
C ASP A 66 18.14 0.16 -0.44
N VAL A 67 17.90 -1.02 0.16
CA VAL A 67 16.54 -1.52 0.42
C VAL A 67 15.95 -0.72 1.58
N ARG A 68 14.74 -0.19 1.39
CA ARG A 68 14.09 0.70 2.37
C ARG A 68 13.24 -0.09 3.37
N HIS A 69 13.60 0.05 4.63
CA HIS A 69 12.95 -0.62 5.76
C HIS A 69 12.16 0.35 6.61
N LEU A 70 11.02 -0.08 7.15
CA LEU A 70 10.31 0.72 8.13
C LEU A 70 11.17 0.85 9.41
N LYS A 71 11.33 2.08 9.93
CA LYS A 71 12.08 2.30 11.18
C LYS A 71 11.45 1.53 12.33
N LYS A 72 12.28 0.92 13.18
CA LYS A 72 11.81 0.22 14.39
C LYS A 72 10.93 1.09 15.30
N SER A 73 11.17 2.40 15.35
CA SER A 73 10.35 3.36 16.10
C SER A 73 8.93 3.54 15.56
N MET A 74 8.66 3.11 14.33
CA MET A 74 7.33 3.14 13.73
C MET A 74 6.51 1.91 14.11
N ILE A 75 7.16 0.76 14.36
CA ILE A 75 6.50 -0.50 14.67
C ILE A 75 5.73 -0.39 16.00
N GLY A 76 4.53 -0.96 16.05
CA GLY A 76 3.65 -0.91 17.20
C GLY A 76 2.86 0.40 17.37
N ARG A 77 3.19 1.46 16.60
CA ARG A 77 2.42 2.70 16.63
C ARG A 77 1.01 2.48 16.07
N LYS A 78 0.02 3.01 16.78
CA LYS A 78 -1.36 3.04 16.28
C LYS A 78 -1.42 3.87 14.99
N VAL A 79 -2.18 3.38 14.03
CA VAL A 79 -2.30 4.00 12.71
C VAL A 79 -3.65 3.67 12.10
N THR A 80 -4.15 4.59 11.29
CA THR A 80 -5.24 4.34 10.35
C THR A 80 -4.68 4.39 8.94
N LEU A 81 -4.80 3.27 8.22
CA LEU A 81 -4.40 3.11 6.83
C LEU A 81 -5.63 3.11 5.95
N ARG A 82 -5.63 3.97 4.93
CA ARG A 82 -6.53 3.89 3.79
C ARG A 82 -5.75 3.33 2.59
N TYR A 83 -6.30 2.33 1.93
CA TYR A 83 -5.66 1.65 0.80
C TYR A 83 -6.67 1.26 -0.27
N GLU A 84 -6.21 1.02 -1.49
CA GLU A 84 -7.07 0.63 -2.60
C GLU A 84 -6.37 -0.42 -3.45
N ALA A 85 -7.14 -1.40 -3.95
CA ALA A 85 -6.62 -2.43 -4.84
C ALA A 85 -6.57 -1.89 -6.27
N GLU A 86 -5.38 -1.79 -6.85
CA GLU A 86 -5.17 -1.27 -8.20
C GLU A 86 -4.11 -2.08 -8.93
N LYS A 87 -4.17 -2.02 -10.27
CA LYS A 87 -3.14 -2.59 -11.15
C LYS A 87 -1.77 -1.95 -10.89
N ALA A 88 -0.69 -2.72 -10.88
CA ALA A 88 0.65 -2.23 -10.61
C ALA A 88 1.05 -1.12 -11.60
N GLY A 89 0.72 -1.30 -12.88
CA GLY A 89 1.18 -0.42 -13.95
C GLY A 89 2.71 -0.39 -14.00
N SER A 90 3.29 0.80 -13.93
CA SER A 90 4.75 1.00 -13.83
C SER A 90 5.19 1.45 -12.44
N ARG A 91 4.38 1.21 -11.40
CA ARG A 91 4.62 1.73 -10.04
C ARG A 91 5.54 0.87 -9.20
N LEU A 92 5.66 -0.41 -9.53
CA LEU A 92 6.44 -1.40 -8.78
C LEU A 92 7.49 -2.01 -9.71
N GLU A 93 8.66 -2.30 -9.17
CA GLU A 93 9.69 -3.07 -9.88
C GLU A 93 9.43 -4.57 -9.70
N GLY A 94 9.36 -5.31 -10.81
CA GLY A 94 9.23 -6.77 -10.84
C GLY A 94 7.87 -7.30 -11.36
N PRO A 95 6.72 -6.93 -10.77
CA PRO A 95 5.40 -7.46 -11.16
C PRO A 95 4.95 -7.12 -12.58
N ASP A 96 3.96 -7.87 -13.09
CA ASP A 96 3.29 -7.54 -14.34
C ASP A 96 2.45 -6.25 -14.16
N PRO A 97 2.40 -5.34 -15.15
CA PRO A 97 1.59 -4.13 -15.07
C PRO A 97 0.11 -4.37 -14.74
N ASP A 98 -0.45 -5.52 -15.10
CA ASP A 98 -1.85 -5.88 -14.82
C ASP A 98 -2.08 -6.52 -13.44
N ASP A 99 -1.02 -6.87 -12.70
CA ASP A 99 -1.12 -7.43 -11.36
C ASP A 99 -1.78 -6.44 -10.39
N VAL A 100 -2.69 -6.92 -9.55
CA VAL A 100 -3.43 -6.06 -8.62
C VAL A 100 -2.83 -6.11 -7.22
N PHE A 101 -2.46 -4.95 -6.70
CA PHE A 101 -1.93 -4.78 -5.35
C PHE A 101 -2.67 -3.69 -4.58
N ASN A 102 -2.56 -3.75 -3.26
CA ASN A 102 -3.02 -2.65 -2.42
C ASN A 102 -2.01 -1.51 -2.45
N PHE A 103 -2.47 -0.30 -2.74
CA PHE A 103 -1.67 0.93 -2.65
C PHE A 103 -2.13 1.82 -1.53
N VAL A 104 -1.18 2.45 -0.83
CA VAL A 104 -1.46 3.41 0.24
C VAL A 104 -2.11 4.66 -0.33
N LYS A 105 -3.30 4.99 0.15
CA LYS A 105 -4.08 6.17 -0.23
C LYS A 105 -4.17 7.23 0.86
N ASP A 106 -3.91 6.85 2.11
CA ASP A 106 -3.73 7.74 3.26
C ASP A 106 -3.12 6.97 4.44
N LEU A 107 -2.33 7.64 5.28
CA LEU A 107 -1.78 7.07 6.50
C LEU A 107 -1.77 8.10 7.62
N ARG A 108 -2.53 7.85 8.69
CA ARG A 108 -2.70 8.79 9.80
C ARG A 108 -2.29 8.17 11.12
N PHE A 109 -1.44 8.89 11.84
CA PHE A 109 -1.11 8.58 13.23
C PHE A 109 -2.00 9.42 14.15
N PRO A 110 -2.53 8.85 15.24
CA PRO A 110 -3.22 9.64 16.26
C PRO A 110 -2.24 10.65 16.87
N LYS A 111 -2.77 11.81 17.27
CA LYS A 111 -2.02 12.87 17.95
C LYS A 111 -1.58 12.43 19.34
#